data_AF-A0A7K2M7U7-F1
#
_entry.id   AF-A0A7K2M7U7-F1
#
_cell.length_a   1.000
_cell.length_b   1.000
_cell.length_c   1.000
_cell.angle_alpha   90.00
_cell.angle_beta   90.00
_cell.angle_gamma   90.00
#
_symmetry.space_group_name_H-M   'P 1'
#
loop_
_entity.id
_entity.type
_entity.pdbx_description
1 polymer ?
#
loop_
_entity_poly.entity_id
_entity_poly.type
_entity_poly.pdbx_seq_one_letter_code
_entity_poly.pdbx_strand_id
1 'polypeptide(L)'
;GLPDPAGVDVVPVGTAVQLREAVLKAAADADAVVMAAAVADFRPASYATGKIKKKDDQEPEPIVLVRNPDILAEISADRARSGQVIVGFAAETDDVLANGRKKLARKGCDLLVVNEVGEHRTFGAEENEAVVLAADGGETPVPHGPKEALAETVWDLVVARLR
;
A
#
# COMPACT_ATOMS: atom_id res chain seq x y z
N GLY A 1 -7.19 14.55 -10.20
CA GLY A 1 -7.31 14.10 -8.81
C GLY A 1 -8.70 13.55 -8.61
N LEU A 2 -8.88 12.62 -7.70
CA LEU A 2 -10.21 12.20 -7.25
C LEU A 2 -10.77 13.26 -6.30
N PRO A 3 -12.10 13.48 -6.24
CA PRO A 3 -12.69 14.34 -5.22
C PRO A 3 -12.47 13.73 -3.83
N ASP A 4 -12.38 14.60 -2.83
CA ASP A 4 -12.29 14.16 -1.44
C ASP A 4 -13.57 13.40 -1.05
N PRO A 5 -13.47 12.20 -0.45
CA PRO A 5 -14.63 11.48 0.03
C PRO A 5 -15.39 12.27 1.10
N ALA A 6 -16.72 12.21 1.07
CA ALA A 6 -17.55 12.87 2.06
C ALA A 6 -17.28 12.31 3.47
N GLY A 7 -17.12 13.21 4.45
CA GLY A 7 -16.91 12.83 5.86
C GLY A 7 -15.51 12.30 6.20
N VAL A 8 -14.53 12.48 5.32
CA VAL A 8 -13.14 12.07 5.55
C VAL A 8 -12.23 13.28 5.75
N ASP A 9 -11.37 13.22 6.76
CA ASP A 9 -10.26 14.18 6.93
C ASP A 9 -9.12 13.83 5.96
N VAL A 10 -8.88 14.70 4.99
CA VAL A 10 -7.87 14.46 3.94
C VAL A 10 -6.55 15.13 4.28
N VAL A 11 -5.48 14.34 4.30
CA VAL A 11 -4.09 14.82 4.47
C VAL A 11 -3.30 14.61 3.18
N PRO A 12 -3.03 15.68 2.39
CA PRO A 12 -2.28 15.54 1.16
C PRO A 12 -0.79 15.29 1.43
N VAL A 13 -0.22 14.28 0.76
CA VAL A 13 1.22 13.95 0.81
C VAL A 13 1.76 13.75 -0.61
N GLY A 14 3.03 14.09 -0.83
CA GLY A 14 3.67 14.00 -2.15
C GLY A 14 4.82 13.00 -2.26
N THR A 15 5.37 12.54 -1.13
CA THR A 15 6.52 11.63 -1.09
C THR A 15 6.29 10.49 -0.11
N ALA A 16 7.01 9.38 -0.28
CA ALA A 16 6.96 8.26 0.67
C ALA A 16 7.35 8.67 2.10
N VAL A 17 8.26 9.63 2.26
CA VAL A 17 8.68 10.15 3.58
C VAL A 17 7.54 10.96 4.21
N GLN A 18 6.90 11.85 3.46
CA GLN A 18 5.72 12.58 3.94
C GLN A 18 4.56 11.64 4.27
N LEU A 19 4.33 10.61 3.44
CA LEU A 19 3.34 9.58 3.71
C LEU A 19 3.65 8.85 5.02
N ARG A 20 4.91 8.48 5.25
CA ARG A 20 5.33 7.85 6.52
C ARG A 20 4.99 8.73 7.71
N GLU A 21 5.38 10.00 7.68
CA GLU A 21 5.11 10.94 8.77
C GLU A 21 3.61 11.09 9.04
N ALA A 22 2.80 11.22 7.98
CA ALA A 22 1.35 11.32 8.09
C ALA A 22 0.72 10.04 8.66
N VAL A 23 1.16 8.87 8.18
CA VAL A 23 0.67 7.56 8.64
C VAL A 23 1.03 7.35 10.10
N LEU A 24 2.28 7.59 10.52
CA LEU A 24 2.68 7.41 11.92
C LEU A 24 1.88 8.32 12.86
N LYS A 25 1.63 9.56 12.44
CA LYS A 25 0.81 10.50 13.21
C LYS A 25 -0.64 10.01 13.34
N ALA A 26 -1.27 9.60 12.23
CA ALA A 26 -2.67 9.16 12.22
C ALA A 26 -2.87 7.80 12.92
N ALA A 27 -1.90 6.89 12.78
CA ALA A 27 -1.94 5.57 13.39
C ALA A 27 -1.96 5.61 14.92
N ALA A 28 -1.51 6.70 15.54
CA ALA A 28 -1.54 6.88 17.00
C ALA A 28 -2.96 6.74 17.59
N ASP A 29 -3.99 7.19 16.85
CA ASP A 29 -5.37 7.21 17.31
C ASP A 29 -6.30 6.25 16.55
N ALA A 30 -5.79 5.56 15.52
CA ALA A 30 -6.59 4.70 14.66
C ALA A 30 -6.80 3.29 15.23
N ASP A 31 -8.02 2.75 15.10
CA ASP A 31 -8.31 1.34 15.39
C ASP A 31 -7.94 0.42 14.22
N ALA A 32 -7.93 0.95 12.98
CA ALA A 32 -7.46 0.24 11.80
C ALA A 32 -6.64 1.15 10.88
N VAL A 33 -5.63 0.58 10.22
CA VAL A 33 -4.80 1.25 9.21
C VAL A 33 -4.82 0.43 7.91
N VAL A 34 -5.32 1.03 6.83
CA VAL A 34 -5.39 0.40 5.50
C VAL A 34 -4.38 1.05 4.55
N MET A 35 -3.25 0.36 4.32
CA MET A 35 -2.15 0.81 3.47
C MET A 35 -2.37 0.43 2.01
N ALA A 36 -3.35 1.09 1.36
CA ALA A 36 -3.69 0.88 -0.05
C ALA A 36 -2.85 1.72 -1.03
N ALA A 37 -1.99 2.61 -0.54
CA ALA A 37 -1.16 3.46 -1.39
C ALA A 37 -0.07 2.66 -2.11
N ALA A 38 0.14 2.94 -3.40
CA ALA A 38 1.27 2.43 -4.17
C ALA A 38 2.55 3.22 -3.82
N VAL A 39 3.13 2.92 -2.67
CA VAL A 39 4.34 3.61 -2.17
C VAL A 39 5.55 3.20 -3.02
N ALA A 40 6.28 4.18 -3.56
CA ALA A 40 7.50 3.92 -4.31
C ALA A 40 8.58 3.29 -3.42
N ASP A 41 9.21 2.20 -3.87
CA ASP A 41 10.28 1.52 -3.13
C ASP A 41 11.56 2.35 -3.02
N PHE A 42 11.77 3.26 -3.96
CA PHE A 42 12.98 4.08 -4.05
C PHE A 42 12.64 5.56 -4.26
N ARG A 43 13.59 6.42 -3.90
CA ARG A 43 13.57 7.86 -4.19
C ARG A 43 14.94 8.33 -4.68
N PRO A 44 15.04 9.47 -5.39
CA PRO A 44 16.33 10.09 -5.68
C PRO A 44 17.14 10.33 -4.41
N ALA A 45 18.44 10.07 -4.45
CA ALA A 45 19.37 10.32 -3.35
C ALA A 45 19.48 11.83 -3.03
N SER A 46 19.36 12.66 -4.06
CA SER A 46 19.39 14.13 -3.97
C SER A 46 18.35 14.73 -4.89
N TYR A 47 17.71 15.81 -4.44
CA TYR A 47 16.77 16.60 -5.24
C TYR A 47 17.45 17.88 -5.74
N ALA A 48 17.33 18.17 -7.03
CA ALA A 48 17.76 19.45 -7.57
C ALA A 48 16.82 20.57 -7.11
N THR A 49 17.37 21.74 -6.78
CA THR A 49 16.59 22.92 -6.35
C THR A 49 15.82 23.59 -7.49
N GLY A 50 16.08 23.18 -8.74
CA GLY A 50 15.39 23.68 -9.92
C GLY A 50 15.37 22.63 -11.03
N LYS A 51 14.64 22.93 -12.11
CA LYS A 51 14.52 22.05 -13.28
C LYS A 51 15.91 21.76 -13.86
N ILE A 52 16.26 20.47 -13.95
CA ILE A 52 17.48 20.02 -14.63
C ILE A 52 17.37 20.40 -16.11
N LYS A 53 18.28 21.25 -16.58
CA LYS A 53 18.32 21.72 -17.98
C LYS A 53 19.10 20.73 -18.83
N LYS A 54 18.65 20.53 -20.07
CA LYS A 54 19.43 19.86 -21.10
C LYS A 54 20.68 20.69 -21.40
N LYS A 55 21.80 20.03 -21.65
CA LYS A 55 23.04 20.63 -22.14
C LYS A 55 23.44 19.85 -23.38
N ASP A 56 23.59 20.53 -24.50
CA ASP A 56 23.71 19.88 -25.82
C ASP A 56 24.97 19.02 -25.96
N ASP A 57 26.03 19.33 -25.19
CA ASP A 57 27.31 18.62 -25.22
C ASP A 57 27.55 17.71 -23.99
N GLN A 58 26.50 17.39 -23.21
CA GLN A 58 26.64 16.56 -22.01
C GLN A 58 25.52 15.53 -21.90
N GLU A 59 25.89 14.25 -21.85
CA GLU A 59 24.96 13.17 -21.48
C GLU A 59 24.39 13.38 -20.07
N PRO A 60 23.13 13.03 -19.81
CA PRO A 60 22.52 13.23 -18.52
C PRO A 60 23.22 12.39 -17.44
N GLU A 61 23.44 12.99 -16.28
CA GLU A 61 23.94 12.25 -15.13
C GLU A 61 22.91 11.19 -14.70
N PRO A 62 23.35 9.98 -14.30
CA PRO A 62 22.44 8.96 -13.78
C PRO A 62 21.69 9.43 -12.53
N ILE A 63 20.43 9.01 -12.39
CA ILE A 63 19.67 9.24 -11.16
C ILE A 63 20.09 8.20 -10.13
N VAL A 64 20.84 8.63 -9.12
CA VAL A 64 21.18 7.78 -7.97
C VAL A 64 19.94 7.61 -7.10
N LEU A 65 19.55 6.37 -6.82
CA LEU A 65 18.38 6.03 -6.02
C LEU A 65 18.78 5.49 -4.63
N VAL A 66 17.97 5.83 -3.63
CA VAL A 66 18.02 5.27 -2.28
C VAL A 66 16.67 4.66 -1.91
N ARG A 67 16.67 3.67 -1.02
CA ARG A 67 15.44 3.01 -0.57
C ARG A 67 14.56 3.95 0.25
N ASN A 68 13.25 3.87 0.02
CA ASN A 68 12.25 4.45 0.89
C ASN A 68 12.01 3.59 2.14
N PRO A 69 11.49 4.18 3.22
CA PRO A 69 11.07 3.42 4.38
C PRO A 69 9.92 2.47 4.03
N ASP A 70 9.93 1.30 4.65
CA ASP A 70 8.86 0.30 4.52
C ASP A 70 7.76 0.59 5.56
N ILE A 71 6.86 1.52 5.22
CA ILE A 71 5.86 2.04 6.15
C ILE A 71 4.97 0.93 6.71
N LEU A 72 4.53 0.00 5.84
CA LEU A 72 3.66 -1.11 6.26
C LEU A 72 4.36 -2.02 7.27
N ALA A 73 5.62 -2.39 7.01
CA ALA A 73 6.38 -3.23 7.93
C ALA A 73 6.68 -2.49 9.25
N GLU A 74 6.95 -1.19 9.17
CA GLU A 74 7.21 -0.35 10.35
C GLU A 74 5.99 -0.30 11.28
N ILE A 75 4.81 0.06 10.78
CA ILE A 75 3.60 0.13 11.62
C ILE A 75 3.13 -1.24 12.10
N SER A 76 3.45 -2.29 11.35
CA SER A 76 3.10 -3.67 11.73
C SER A 76 3.99 -4.19 12.85
N ALA A 77 5.26 -3.81 12.87
CA ALA A 77 6.23 -4.17 13.91
C ALA A 77 6.07 -3.32 15.18
N ASP A 78 5.75 -2.04 15.05
CA ASP A 78 5.58 -1.10 16.16
C ASP A 78 4.17 -0.47 16.13
N ARG A 79 3.20 -1.26 16.60
CA ARG A 79 1.79 -0.83 16.61
C ARG A 79 1.59 0.23 17.68
N ALA A 80 1.06 1.38 17.27
CA ALA A 80 0.82 2.48 18.19
C ALA A 80 -0.25 2.16 19.26
N ARG A 81 -1.15 1.21 18.96
CA ARG A 81 -2.23 0.78 19.86
C ARG A 81 -2.36 -0.74 19.89
N SER A 82 -2.66 -1.27 21.08
CA SER A 82 -3.04 -2.67 21.24
C SER A 82 -4.36 -2.93 20.53
N GLY A 83 -4.43 -4.01 19.75
CA GLY A 83 -5.64 -4.39 19.00
C GLY A 83 -5.88 -3.61 17.70
N GLN A 84 -4.97 -2.70 17.32
CA GLN A 84 -5.03 -2.04 16.01
C GLN A 84 -4.96 -3.08 14.89
N VAL A 85 -5.82 -2.96 13.88
CA VAL A 85 -5.81 -3.85 12.69
C VAL A 85 -5.06 -3.19 11.55
N ILE A 86 -4.12 -3.89 10.93
CA ILE A 86 -3.28 -3.38 9.84
C ILE A 86 -3.51 -4.19 8.58
N VAL A 87 -3.88 -3.49 7.51
CA VAL A 87 -4.14 -4.07 6.19
C VAL A 87 -3.12 -3.55 5.20
N GLY A 88 -2.45 -4.46 4.50
CA GLY A 88 -1.60 -4.14 3.36
C GLY A 88 -2.27 -4.46 2.03
N PHE A 89 -1.77 -3.84 0.96
CA PHE A 89 -2.07 -4.22 -0.42
C PHE A 89 -0.81 -4.68 -1.14
N ALA A 90 -0.96 -5.67 -2.01
CA ALA A 90 0.11 -6.20 -2.83
C ALA A 90 -0.40 -6.58 -4.22
N ALA A 91 0.28 -6.06 -5.23
CA ALA A 91 0.23 -6.63 -6.57
C ALA A 91 1.33 -7.69 -6.69
N GLU A 92 0.99 -8.86 -7.22
CA GLU A 92 1.93 -9.96 -7.48
C GLU A 92 1.78 -10.47 -8.91
N THR A 93 2.87 -11.02 -9.44
CA THR A 93 2.89 -11.78 -10.69
C THR A 93 3.15 -13.26 -10.37
N ASP A 94 2.86 -14.14 -11.33
CA ASP A 94 3.19 -15.57 -11.28
C ASP A 94 2.45 -16.31 -10.14
N ASP A 95 3.17 -16.89 -9.17
CA ASP A 95 2.60 -17.60 -8.02
C ASP A 95 2.09 -16.61 -6.97
N VAL A 96 0.97 -15.94 -7.28
CA VAL A 96 0.33 -14.86 -6.51
C VAL A 96 0.13 -15.24 -5.05
N LEU A 97 -0.37 -16.45 -4.77
CA LEU A 97 -0.66 -16.87 -3.40
C LEU A 97 0.62 -17.20 -2.62
N ALA A 98 1.60 -17.89 -3.21
CA ALA A 98 2.85 -18.16 -2.50
C ALA A 98 3.64 -16.87 -2.24
N ASN A 99 3.67 -15.96 -3.21
CA ASN A 99 4.31 -14.65 -3.07
C ASN A 99 3.59 -13.79 -2.04
N GLY A 100 2.25 -13.77 -2.10
CA GLY A 100 1.38 -13.09 -1.15
C GLY A 100 1.62 -13.57 0.29
N ARG A 101 1.63 -14.88 0.55
CA ARG A 101 1.90 -15.44 1.89
C ARG A 101 3.29 -15.06 2.41
N LYS A 102 4.32 -15.13 1.56
CA LYS A 102 5.68 -14.68 1.92
C LYS A 102 5.73 -13.18 2.24
N LYS A 103 5.01 -12.36 1.47
CA LYS A 103 4.94 -10.91 1.67
C LYS A 103 4.17 -10.59 2.96
N LEU A 104 3.04 -11.25 3.22
CA LEU A 104 2.28 -11.12 4.47
C LEU A 104 3.16 -11.41 5.69
N ALA A 105 3.85 -12.56 5.70
CA ALA A 105 4.75 -12.94 6.78
C ALA A 105 5.91 -11.94 6.97
N ARG A 106 6.48 -11.43 5.87
CA ARG A 106 7.57 -10.44 5.91
C ARG A 106 7.10 -9.08 6.43
N LYS A 107 5.90 -8.64 6.05
CA LYS A 107 5.34 -7.33 6.42
C LYS A 107 4.74 -7.34 7.82
N GLY A 108 4.19 -8.46 8.27
CA GLY A 108 3.63 -8.61 9.63
C GLY A 108 2.25 -7.96 9.84
N CYS A 109 1.58 -7.54 8.77
CA CYS A 109 0.21 -7.01 8.84
C CYS A 109 -0.81 -8.13 9.10
N ASP A 110 -2.02 -7.78 9.53
CA ASP A 110 -3.05 -8.79 9.86
C ASP A 110 -3.75 -9.31 8.61
N LEU A 111 -3.93 -8.43 7.63
CA LEU A 111 -4.54 -8.74 6.34
C LEU A 111 -3.62 -8.24 5.23
N LEU A 112 -3.51 -9.01 4.15
CA LEU A 112 -2.88 -8.60 2.91
C LEU A 112 -3.83 -8.86 1.75
N VAL A 113 -4.30 -7.80 1.12
CA VAL A 113 -5.06 -7.88 -0.14
C VAL A 113 -4.06 -8.11 -1.25
N VAL A 114 -4.17 -9.26 -1.93
CA VAL A 114 -3.28 -9.65 -3.01
C VAL A 114 -4.06 -9.73 -4.30
N ASN A 115 -3.66 -8.96 -5.30
CA ASN A 115 -4.23 -9.03 -6.64
C ASN A 115 -3.14 -9.42 -7.65
N GLU A 116 -3.54 -10.21 -8.66
CA GLU A 116 -2.67 -10.54 -9.77
C GLU A 116 -2.58 -9.35 -10.74
N VAL A 117 -1.36 -9.04 -11.19
CA VAL A 117 -1.13 -8.04 -12.24
C VAL A 117 -0.32 -8.66 -13.38
N GLY A 118 -0.58 -8.24 -14.62
CA GLY A 118 0.10 -8.81 -15.80
C GLY A 118 -0.33 -8.18 -17.12
N GLU A 119 0.23 -8.64 -18.25
CA GLU A 119 0.03 -8.06 -19.60
C GLU A 119 -1.45 -7.92 -20.02
N HIS A 120 -2.35 -8.70 -19.42
CA HIS A 120 -3.79 -8.68 -19.73
C HIS A 120 -4.68 -8.27 -18.54
N ARG A 121 -4.09 -7.91 -17.40
CA ARG A 121 -4.78 -7.49 -16.17
C ARG A 121 -4.23 -6.12 -15.76
N THR A 122 -4.93 -5.07 -16.17
CA THR A 122 -4.47 -3.68 -16.06
C THR A 122 -4.62 -3.14 -14.63
N PHE A 123 -3.57 -2.45 -14.16
CA PHE A 123 -3.70 -1.54 -13.01
C PHE A 123 -4.79 -0.51 -13.30
N GLY A 124 -5.79 -0.43 -12.43
CA GLY A 124 -6.83 0.60 -12.50
C GLY A 124 -8.09 0.24 -13.29
N ALA A 125 -8.28 -1.02 -13.71
CA ALA A 125 -9.56 -1.51 -14.22
C ALA A 125 -10.71 -1.22 -13.23
N GLU A 126 -11.95 -1.07 -13.72
CA GLU A 126 -13.12 -0.88 -12.85
C GLU A 126 -13.46 -2.15 -12.05
N GLU A 127 -13.00 -3.30 -12.54
CA GLU A 127 -13.21 -4.60 -11.94
C GLU A 127 -11.89 -5.13 -11.35
N ASN A 128 -11.97 -5.77 -10.18
CA ASN A 128 -10.84 -6.37 -9.47
C ASN A 128 -11.13 -7.84 -9.16
N GLU A 129 -10.11 -8.69 -9.30
CA GLU A 129 -10.05 -10.03 -8.70
C GLU A 129 -8.90 -10.03 -7.70
N ALA A 130 -9.16 -10.50 -6.47
CA ALA A 130 -8.16 -10.49 -5.40
C ALA A 130 -8.37 -11.66 -4.45
N VAL A 131 -7.37 -11.91 -3.61
CA VAL A 131 -7.49 -12.77 -2.43
C VAL A 131 -7.00 -11.97 -1.23
N VAL A 132 -7.81 -11.93 -0.18
CA VAL A 132 -7.39 -11.37 1.11
C VAL A 132 -6.79 -12.50 1.94
N LEU A 133 -5.49 -12.40 2.20
CA LEU A 133 -4.75 -13.32 3.06
C LEU A 133 -4.75 -12.78 4.49
N ALA A 134 -4.99 -13.63 5.48
CA ALA A 134 -4.98 -13.28 6.88
C ALA A 134 -3.80 -13.94 7.62
N ALA A 135 -3.25 -13.24 8.62
CA ALA A 135 -2.10 -13.71 9.40
C ALA A 135 -2.40 -14.99 10.20
N ASP A 136 -3.68 -15.27 10.46
CA ASP A 136 -4.17 -16.51 11.08
C ASP A 136 -4.26 -17.70 10.10
N GLY A 137 -3.86 -17.51 8.84
CA GLY A 137 -3.92 -18.51 7.78
C GLY A 137 -5.23 -18.50 6.98
N GLY A 138 -6.16 -17.61 7.30
CA GLY A 138 -7.39 -17.43 6.53
C GLY A 138 -7.13 -16.89 5.12
N GLU A 139 -7.94 -17.34 4.17
CA GLU A 139 -7.90 -16.89 2.77
C GLU A 139 -9.32 -16.60 2.33
N THR A 140 -9.57 -15.38 1.86
CA THR A 140 -10.89 -14.95 1.38
C THR A 140 -10.76 -14.53 -0.08
N PRO A 141 -11.19 -15.39 -1.02
CA PRO A 141 -11.28 -15.02 -2.43
C PRO A 141 -12.31 -13.91 -2.62
N VAL A 142 -11.94 -12.90 -3.40
CA VAL A 142 -12.84 -11.85 -3.88
C VAL A 142 -13.00 -12.04 -5.38
N PRO A 143 -14.15 -12.55 -5.83
CA PRO A 143 -14.42 -12.78 -7.24
C PRO A 143 -14.27 -11.49 -8.04
N HIS A 144 -13.97 -11.64 -9.33
CA HIS A 144 -13.95 -10.54 -10.27
C HIS A 144 -15.26 -9.73 -10.23
N GLY A 145 -15.16 -8.45 -9.91
CA GLY A 145 -16.30 -7.57 -9.75
C GLY A 145 -15.91 -6.14 -9.39
N PRO A 146 -16.89 -5.29 -9.04
CA PRO A 146 -16.67 -3.86 -8.78
C PRO A 146 -15.74 -3.63 -7.58
N LYS A 147 -15.03 -2.49 -7.58
CA LYS A 147 -14.10 -2.11 -6.49
C LYS A 147 -14.79 -2.03 -5.13
N GLU A 148 -16.05 -1.66 -5.13
CA GLU A 148 -16.90 -1.57 -3.96
C GLU A 148 -17.04 -2.93 -3.27
N ALA A 149 -17.19 -4.02 -4.02
CA ALA A 149 -17.29 -5.38 -3.45
C ALA A 149 -15.99 -5.81 -2.76
N LEU A 150 -14.84 -5.43 -3.34
CA LEU A 150 -13.54 -5.63 -2.69
C LEU A 150 -13.41 -4.78 -1.42
N ALA A 151 -13.81 -3.52 -1.47
CA ALA A 151 -13.78 -2.64 -0.32
C ALA A 151 -14.67 -3.14 0.83
N GLU A 152 -15.88 -3.60 0.52
CA GLU A 152 -16.82 -4.22 1.48
C GLU A 152 -16.19 -5.45 2.13
N THR A 153 -15.63 -6.36 1.32
CA THR A 153 -14.98 -7.58 1.84
C THR A 153 -13.81 -7.25 2.78
N VAL A 154 -12.99 -6.25 2.42
CA VAL A 154 -11.88 -5.81 3.27
C VAL A 154 -12.41 -5.26 4.59
N TRP A 155 -13.45 -4.43 4.57
CA TRP A 155 -14.03 -3.86 5.78
C TRP A 155 -14.72 -4.90 6.66
N ASP A 156 -15.42 -5.88 6.09
CA ASP A 156 -15.99 -7.00 6.85
C ASP A 156 -14.91 -7.76 7.63
N LEU A 157 -13.77 -8.03 6.99
CA LEU A 157 -12.63 -8.71 7.60
C LEU A 157 -11.92 -7.85 8.66
N VAL A 158 -11.89 -6.54 8.49
CA VAL A 158 -11.38 -5.59 9.48
C VAL A 158 -12.29 -5.54 10.69
N VAL A 159 -13.60 -5.34 10.48
CA VAL A 159 -14.60 -5.23 11.56
C VAL A 159 -14.62 -6.49 12.42
N ALA A 160 -14.53 -7.67 11.81
CA ALA A 160 -14.46 -8.94 12.54
C ALA A 160 -13.22 -9.07 13.46
N ARG A 161 -12.22 -8.21 13.29
CA ARG A 161 -10.97 -8.18 14.09
C ARG A 161 -10.88 -7.01 15.06
N LEU A 162 -11.75 -6.01 14.93
CA LEU A 162 -11.89 -4.95 15.92
C LEU A 162 -12.48 -5.53 17.22
N ARG A 163 -11.97 -5.09 18.36
CA ARG A 163 -12.41 -5.52 19.70
C ARG A 163 -13.10 -4.39 20.43
#